data_AF-A0A8T4JMM1-F1
#
_entry.id   AF-A0A8T4JMM1-F1
#
_cell.length_a   1.000
_cell.length_b   1.000
_cell.length_c   1.000
_cell.angle_alpha   90.00
_cell.angle_beta   90.00
_cell.angle_gamma   90.00
#
_symmetry.space_group_name_H-M   'P 1'
#
loop_
_entity.id
_entity.type
_entity.pdbx_description
1 polymer ?
#
loop_
_entity_poly.entity_id
_entity_poly.type
_entity_poly.pdbx_seq_one_letter_code
_entity_poly.pdbx_strand_id
1 'polypeptide(L)'
;MKNKKGQMEIMGLAIVIMLLIVGMLFVVRFVITKEPEGYKKEFTQSQLASNMLNTLLKTNTDCPDLTITELLQDCGHNPDNPAITCSNNGKKSCQFVEDTAKYIFNQTLDEWNINYHFTVYFEEDNPIIELGSTCPNDQKTEIFPIPSYTTLFTRLDICG
;
A
#
# COMPACT_ATOMS: atom_id res chain seq x y z
N MET A 1 -21.05 -62.45 35.31
CA MET A 1 -21.04 -61.19 34.50
C MET A 1 -21.11 -59.97 35.43
N LYS A 2 -20.01 -59.54 36.06
CA LYS A 2 -20.01 -58.35 36.97
C LYS A 2 -18.95 -57.29 36.66
N ASN A 3 -18.10 -57.49 35.64
CA ASN A 3 -17.00 -56.57 35.31
C ASN A 3 -17.31 -55.55 34.19
N LYS A 4 -18.55 -55.48 33.70
CA LYS A 4 -18.91 -54.58 32.59
C LYS A 4 -19.36 -53.17 33.00
N LYS A 5 -19.61 -52.91 34.29
CA LYS A 5 -20.09 -51.60 34.78
C LYS A 5 -18.96 -50.57 34.94
N GLY A 6 -17.83 -50.96 35.53
CA GLY A 6 -16.68 -50.06 35.71
C GLY A 6 -16.05 -49.58 34.38
N GLN A 7 -16.16 -50.38 33.32
CA GLN A 7 -15.69 -49.99 31.99
C GLN A 7 -16.51 -48.85 31.38
N MET A 8 -17.79 -48.72 31.74
CA MET A 8 -18.68 -47.67 31.22
C MET A 8 -18.42 -46.32 31.90
N GLU A 9 -18.08 -46.32 33.19
CA GLU A 9 -17.70 -45.11 33.93
C GLU A 9 -16.36 -44.53 33.45
N ILE A 10 -15.38 -45.40 33.16
CA ILE A 10 -14.06 -44.99 32.65
C ILE A 10 -14.19 -44.41 31.22
N MET A 11 -15.05 -44.98 30.37
CA MET A 11 -15.35 -44.45 29.03
C MET A 11 -15.95 -43.03 29.09
N GLY A 12 -16.90 -42.79 29.99
CA GLY A 12 -17.50 -41.46 30.15
C GLY A 12 -16.48 -40.40 30.59
N LEU A 13 -15.62 -40.76 31.55
CA LEU A 13 -14.56 -39.87 32.04
C LEU A 13 -13.52 -39.57 30.95
N ALA A 14 -13.17 -40.54 30.11
CA ALA A 14 -12.25 -40.35 29.00
C ALA A 14 -12.79 -39.34 27.95
N ILE A 15 -14.09 -39.38 27.65
CA ILE A 15 -14.72 -38.45 26.71
C ILE A 15 -14.68 -37.01 27.24
N VAL A 16 -14.97 -36.81 28.54
CA VAL A 16 -14.93 -35.47 29.15
C VAL A 16 -13.52 -34.89 29.13
N ILE A 17 -12.49 -35.70 29.42
CA ILE A 17 -11.09 -35.27 29.33
C ILE A 17 -10.72 -34.91 27.89
N MET A 18 -11.17 -35.71 26.92
CA MET A 18 -10.91 -35.43 25.50
C MET A 18 -11.52 -34.08 25.08
N LEU A 19 -12.75 -33.80 25.49
CA LEU A 19 -13.42 -32.52 25.23
C LEU A 19 -12.71 -31.34 25.92
N LEU A 20 -12.19 -31.53 27.14
CA LEU A 20 -11.41 -30.51 27.84
C LEU A 20 -10.09 -30.21 27.12
N ILE A 21 -9.36 -31.23 26.65
CA ILE A 21 -8.12 -31.04 25.90
C ILE A 21 -8.40 -30.29 24.60
N VAL A 22 -9.43 -30.68 23.86
CA VAL A 22 -9.83 -29.98 22.62
C VAL A 22 -10.20 -28.52 22.93
N GLY A 23 -11.02 -28.28 23.96
CA GLY A 23 -11.38 -26.92 24.39
C GLY A 23 -10.16 -26.07 24.77
N MET A 24 -9.18 -26.65 25.47
CA MET A 24 -7.95 -25.96 25.85
C MET A 24 -7.08 -25.64 24.63
N LEU A 25 -7.03 -26.52 23.62
CA LEU A 25 -6.35 -26.25 22.35
C LEU A 25 -6.97 -25.07 21.60
N PHE A 26 -8.30 -24.95 21.61
CA PHE A 26 -8.98 -23.77 21.06
C PHE A 26 -8.56 -22.50 21.81
N VAL A 27 -8.55 -22.51 23.14
CA VAL A 27 -8.12 -21.33 23.93
C VAL A 27 -6.67 -20.95 23.62
N VAL A 28 -5.75 -21.93 23.58
CA VAL A 28 -4.33 -21.67 23.25
C VAL A 28 -4.19 -21.09 21.84
N ARG A 29 -4.87 -21.67 20.85
CA ARG A 29 -4.79 -21.19 19.47
C ARG A 29 -5.42 -19.81 19.26
N PHE A 30 -6.61 -19.56 19.82
CA PHE A 30 -7.39 -18.37 19.50
C PHE A 30 -7.14 -17.19 20.46
N VAL A 31 -6.70 -17.45 21.70
CA VAL A 31 -6.46 -16.41 22.71
C VAL A 31 -4.98 -16.09 22.83
N ILE A 32 -4.12 -17.10 22.93
CA ILE A 32 -2.69 -16.91 23.19
C ILE A 32 -1.91 -16.71 21.88
N THR A 33 -2.29 -17.43 20.82
CA THR A 33 -1.56 -17.41 19.54
C THR A 33 -2.17 -16.42 18.54
N LYS A 34 -2.49 -15.20 18.99
CA LYS A 34 -2.70 -14.11 18.03
C LYS A 34 -1.33 -13.80 17.41
N GLU A 35 -1.06 -14.35 16.23
CA GLU A 35 0.09 -13.91 15.44
C GLU A 35 0.03 -12.38 15.33
N PRO A 36 1.15 -11.66 15.46
CA PRO A 36 1.17 -10.22 15.22
C PRO A 36 0.75 -9.96 13.76
N GLU A 37 -0.50 -9.55 13.57
CA GLU A 37 -1.06 -9.15 12.27
C GLU A 37 -0.21 -8.04 11.62
N GLY A 38 0.57 -7.31 12.42
CA GLY A 38 1.50 -6.27 12.00
C GLY A 38 2.44 -6.72 10.87
N TYR A 39 3.13 -7.86 10.99
CA TYR A 39 4.13 -8.25 9.98
C TYR A 39 3.52 -8.57 8.60
N LYS A 40 2.31 -9.15 8.56
CA LYS A 40 1.60 -9.40 7.29
C LYS A 40 1.13 -8.07 6.68
N LYS A 41 0.59 -7.18 7.52
CA LYS A 41 0.13 -5.84 7.10
C LYS A 41 1.29 -5.00 6.54
N GLU A 42 2.43 -5.01 7.22
CA GLU A 42 3.63 -4.26 6.84
C GLU A 42 4.21 -4.69 5.49
N PHE A 43 4.30 -6.00 5.24
CA PHE A 43 4.79 -6.50 3.95
C PHE A 43 3.83 -6.14 2.81
N THR A 44 2.51 -6.23 3.05
CA THR A 44 1.52 -5.89 2.03
C THR A 44 1.51 -4.39 1.69
N GLN A 45 1.78 -3.50 2.64
CA GLN A 45 1.78 -2.05 2.41
C GLN A 45 2.97 -1.57 1.57
N SER A 46 4.20 -2.03 1.87
CA SER A 46 5.38 -1.69 1.04
C SER A 46 5.25 -2.27 -0.36
N GLN A 47 4.76 -3.52 -0.50
CA GLN A 47 4.55 -4.10 -1.81
C GLN A 47 3.44 -3.39 -2.61
N LEU A 48 2.38 -2.94 -1.92
CA LEU A 48 1.34 -2.11 -2.54
C LEU A 48 1.92 -0.78 -3.02
N ALA A 49 2.64 -0.04 -2.17
CA ALA A 49 3.27 1.22 -2.52
C ALA A 49 4.20 1.07 -3.74
N SER A 50 5.06 0.04 -3.73
CA SER A 50 6.03 -0.21 -4.79
C SER A 50 5.36 -0.59 -6.10
N ASN A 51 4.38 -1.50 -6.08
CA ASN A 51 3.64 -1.89 -7.28
C ASN A 51 2.82 -0.73 -7.84
N MET A 52 2.22 0.07 -6.96
CA MET A 52 1.40 1.22 -7.36
C MET A 52 2.26 2.29 -8.01
N LEU A 53 3.37 2.64 -7.37
CA LEU A 53 4.33 3.62 -7.88
C LEU A 53 4.92 3.16 -9.22
N ASN A 54 5.37 1.91 -9.31
CA ASN A 54 5.90 1.34 -10.56
C ASN A 54 4.88 1.34 -11.69
N THR A 55 3.62 0.99 -11.38
CA THR A 55 2.53 1.00 -12.37
C THR A 55 2.25 2.41 -12.84
N LEU A 56 2.13 3.37 -11.91
CA LEU A 56 1.89 4.78 -12.22
C LEU A 56 2.99 5.32 -13.14
N LEU A 57 4.25 5.15 -12.77
CA LEU A 57 5.40 5.66 -13.51
C LEU A 57 5.52 5.07 -14.92
N LYS A 58 5.11 3.81 -15.11
CA LYS A 58 5.14 3.11 -16.41
C LYS A 58 3.86 3.24 -17.22
N THR A 59 2.85 3.92 -16.70
CA THR A 59 1.58 4.11 -17.41
C THR A 59 1.82 5.01 -18.61
N ASN A 60 1.47 4.50 -19.80
CA ASN A 60 1.43 5.30 -21.03
C ASN A 60 0.21 6.20 -20.98
N THR A 61 0.38 7.41 -21.47
CA THR A 61 -0.67 8.43 -21.45
C THR A 61 -0.98 8.90 -22.86
N ASP A 62 -2.20 9.37 -23.07
CA ASP A 62 -2.58 10.02 -24.33
C ASP A 62 -1.98 11.45 -24.45
N CYS A 63 -1.05 11.81 -23.55
CA CYS A 63 -0.27 13.03 -23.61
C CYS A 63 1.11 12.68 -24.23
N PRO A 64 1.44 13.36 -25.33
CA PRO A 64 1.93 12.78 -26.60
C PRO A 64 2.51 11.34 -26.55
N ASP A 65 1.70 10.33 -26.20
CA ASP A 65 2.10 8.92 -26.06
C ASP A 65 3.32 8.68 -25.15
N LEU A 66 3.52 9.56 -24.17
CA LEU A 66 4.61 9.49 -23.19
C LEU A 66 4.17 8.78 -21.93
N THR A 67 5.15 8.18 -21.25
CA THR A 67 4.99 7.63 -19.91
C THR A 67 4.87 8.75 -18.87
N ILE A 68 4.22 8.46 -17.74
CA ILE A 68 4.21 9.37 -16.59
C ILE A 68 5.63 9.73 -16.14
N THR A 69 6.60 8.80 -16.25
CA THR A 69 8.02 9.08 -15.95
C THR A 69 8.57 10.22 -16.79
N GLU A 70 8.33 10.21 -18.10
CA GLU A 70 8.81 11.26 -19.02
C GLU A 70 8.10 12.59 -18.77
N LEU A 71 6.80 12.56 -18.47
CA LEU A 71 6.06 13.77 -18.08
C LEU A 71 6.55 14.35 -16.74
N LEU A 72 6.94 13.49 -15.79
CA LEU A 72 7.56 13.91 -14.54
C LEU A 72 8.96 14.48 -14.75
N GLN A 73 9.76 13.93 -15.68
CA GLN A 73 11.06 14.49 -16.04
C GLN A 73 10.94 15.90 -16.61
N ASP A 74 9.96 16.13 -17.50
CA ASP A 74 9.66 17.45 -18.05
C ASP A 74 9.13 18.40 -16.98
N CYS A 75 8.23 17.92 -16.12
CA CYS A 75 7.72 18.67 -14.98
C CYS A 75 8.85 19.11 -14.02
N GLY A 76 9.80 18.21 -13.73
CA GLY A 76 10.94 18.50 -12.88
C GLY A 76 11.91 19.51 -13.50
N HIS A 77 12.05 19.54 -14.83
CA HIS A 77 12.97 20.48 -15.48
C HIS A 77 12.52 21.94 -15.33
N ASN A 78 11.22 22.20 -15.45
CA ASN A 78 10.65 23.53 -15.25
C ASN A 78 9.20 23.42 -14.71
N PRO A 79 9.02 23.47 -13.37
CA PRO A 79 7.70 23.29 -12.76
C PRO A 79 6.66 24.33 -13.20
N ASP A 80 7.07 25.59 -13.38
CA ASP A 80 6.17 26.68 -13.75
C ASP A 80 5.79 26.64 -15.24
N ASN A 81 6.72 26.19 -16.08
CA ASN A 81 6.53 26.15 -17.52
C ASN A 81 7.18 24.92 -18.18
N PRO A 82 6.62 23.72 -17.96
CA PRO A 82 7.06 22.50 -18.63
C PRO A 82 7.01 22.65 -20.15
N ALA A 83 7.93 21.99 -20.85
CA ALA A 83 8.04 22.10 -22.31
C ALA A 83 6.93 21.31 -23.02
N ILE A 84 6.44 20.25 -22.38
CA ILE A 84 5.41 19.37 -22.95
C ILE A 84 4.03 19.89 -22.52
N THR A 85 3.15 20.03 -23.51
CA THR A 85 1.74 20.36 -23.33
C THR A 85 0.91 19.29 -24.01
N CYS A 86 -0.02 18.71 -23.26
CA CYS A 86 -0.89 17.66 -23.75
C CYS A 86 -1.94 18.25 -24.72
N SER A 87 -1.80 17.97 -26.02
CA SER A 87 -2.68 18.50 -27.07
C SER A 87 -4.17 18.22 -26.84
N ASN A 88 -4.49 17.09 -26.19
CA ASN A 88 -5.88 16.65 -26.00
C ASN A 88 -6.63 17.50 -24.97
N ASN A 89 -5.94 17.98 -23.93
CA ASN A 89 -6.56 18.65 -22.79
C ASN A 89 -6.03 20.08 -22.58
N GLY A 90 -5.02 20.52 -23.34
CA GLY A 90 -4.31 21.78 -23.15
C GLY A 90 -3.54 21.87 -21.82
N LYS A 91 -3.45 20.77 -21.07
CA LYS A 91 -2.81 20.71 -19.76
C LYS A 91 -1.30 20.57 -19.91
N LYS A 92 -0.58 21.20 -18.98
CA LYS A 92 0.87 21.06 -18.82
C LYS A 92 1.22 19.71 -18.20
N SER A 93 2.44 19.22 -18.42
CA SER A 93 2.91 17.91 -17.90
C SER A 93 2.67 17.70 -16.41
N CYS A 94 3.05 18.66 -15.57
CA CYS A 94 2.86 18.58 -14.12
C CYS A 94 1.38 18.38 -13.74
N GLN A 95 0.50 19.25 -14.27
CA GLN A 95 -0.93 19.20 -13.98
C GLN A 95 -1.56 17.91 -14.50
N PHE A 96 -1.13 17.43 -15.67
CA PHE A 96 -1.62 16.18 -16.22
C PHE A 96 -1.24 14.99 -15.34
N VAL A 97 0.01 14.93 -14.87
CA VAL A 97 0.46 13.86 -13.97
C VAL A 97 -0.26 13.94 -12.63
N GLU A 98 -0.40 15.14 -12.05
CA GLU A 98 -1.13 15.35 -10.80
C GLU A 98 -2.58 14.86 -10.91
N ASP A 99 -3.30 15.25 -11.97
CA ASP A 99 -4.68 14.84 -12.21
C ASP A 99 -4.80 13.33 -12.44
N THR A 100 -3.86 12.75 -13.19
CA THR A 100 -3.85 11.31 -13.49
C THR A 100 -3.56 10.50 -12.24
N ALA A 101 -2.56 10.90 -11.45
CA ALA A 101 -2.24 10.28 -10.17
C ALA A 101 -3.42 10.39 -9.21
N LYS A 102 -4.04 11.57 -9.10
CA LYS A 102 -5.24 11.79 -8.28
C LYS A 102 -6.40 10.90 -8.72
N TYR A 103 -6.66 10.77 -10.02
CA TYR A 103 -7.70 9.89 -10.54
C TYR A 103 -7.41 8.43 -10.20
N ILE A 104 -6.19 7.97 -10.45
CA ILE A 104 -5.77 6.59 -10.18
C ILE A 104 -5.90 6.27 -8.69
N PHE A 105 -5.40 7.14 -7.81
CA PHE A 105 -5.49 6.93 -6.36
C PHE A 105 -6.93 6.98 -5.86
N ASN A 106 -7.75 7.88 -6.42
CA ASN A 106 -9.17 7.95 -6.08
C ASN A 106 -9.92 6.66 -6.44
N GLN A 107 -9.64 6.07 -7.61
CA GLN A 107 -10.28 4.84 -8.06
C GLN A 107 -9.69 3.57 -7.41
N THR A 108 -8.67 3.70 -6.56
CA THR A 108 -7.98 2.55 -5.95
C THR A 108 -7.80 2.71 -4.44
N LEU A 109 -6.84 3.52 -4.00
CA LEU A 109 -6.49 3.70 -2.60
C LEU A 109 -7.65 4.32 -1.80
N ASP A 110 -8.36 5.30 -2.36
CA ASP A 110 -9.53 5.91 -1.69
C ASP A 110 -10.69 4.91 -1.60
N GLU A 111 -11.01 4.19 -2.69
CA GLU A 111 -12.04 3.14 -2.71
C GLU A 111 -11.73 2.00 -1.71
N TRP A 112 -10.45 1.71 -1.47
CA TRP A 112 -10.00 0.73 -0.48
C TRP A 112 -9.87 1.32 0.94
N ASN A 113 -10.15 2.61 1.10
CA ASN A 113 -10.04 3.36 2.35
C ASN A 113 -8.62 3.26 2.96
N ILE A 114 -7.61 3.36 2.10
CA ILE A 114 -6.18 3.34 2.46
C ILE A 114 -5.68 4.78 2.44
N ASN A 115 -5.25 5.29 3.59
CA ASN A 115 -4.60 6.60 3.66
C ASN A 115 -3.23 6.55 3.01
N TYR A 116 -2.91 7.57 2.21
CA TYR A 116 -1.65 7.67 1.51
C TYR A 116 -1.16 9.12 1.45
N HIS A 117 0.15 9.26 1.25
CA HIS A 117 0.80 10.53 0.95
C HIS A 117 1.74 10.32 -0.24
N PHE A 118 1.45 10.97 -1.35
CA PHE A 118 2.26 10.92 -2.56
C PHE A 118 2.96 12.25 -2.75
N THR A 119 4.28 12.22 -2.93
CA THR A 119 5.08 13.42 -3.12
C THR A 119 6.09 13.25 -4.25
N VAL A 120 6.31 14.34 -5.00
CA VAL A 120 7.33 14.44 -6.04
C VAL A 120 8.20 15.64 -5.72
N TYR A 121 9.51 15.46 -5.56
CA TYR A 121 10.37 16.51 -5.06
C TYR A 121 11.83 16.36 -5.53
N PHE A 122 12.56 17.48 -5.53
CA PHE A 122 14.03 17.49 -5.59
C PHE A 122 14.64 17.54 -4.19
N GLU A 123 14.04 18.36 -3.32
CA GLU A 123 14.37 18.53 -1.90
C GLU A 123 13.09 18.28 -1.09
N GLU A 124 13.18 17.49 -0.01
CA GLU A 124 11.99 17.03 0.74
C GLU A 124 11.09 18.16 1.26
N ASP A 125 11.67 19.33 1.55
CA ASP A 125 10.95 20.47 2.11
C ASP A 125 10.08 21.23 1.09
N ASN A 126 10.26 21.00 -0.22
CA ASN A 126 9.55 21.73 -1.28
C ASN A 126 9.07 20.76 -2.37
N PRO A 127 7.98 20.01 -2.13
CA PRO A 127 7.42 19.11 -3.13
C PRO A 127 6.80 19.90 -4.30
N ILE A 128 7.05 19.41 -5.51
CA ILE A 128 6.44 19.89 -6.76
C ILE A 128 4.99 19.43 -6.85
N ILE A 129 4.75 18.16 -6.47
CA ILE A 129 3.42 17.56 -6.44
C ILE A 129 3.26 16.93 -5.07
N GLU A 130 2.12 17.20 -4.44
CA GLU A 130 1.72 16.62 -3.17
C GLU A 130 0.24 16.20 -3.23
N LEU A 131 -0.04 14.92 -2.97
CA LEU A 131 -1.38 14.37 -2.98
C LEU A 131 -1.63 13.52 -1.73
N GLY A 132 -2.87 13.54 -1.24
CA GLY A 132 -3.29 12.77 -0.07
C GLY A 132 -3.06 13.53 1.24
N SER A 133 -2.95 12.79 2.34
CA SER A 133 -2.78 13.32 3.69
C SER A 133 -1.47 12.81 4.29
N THR A 134 -0.72 13.68 4.95
CA THR A 134 0.53 13.30 5.63
C THR A 134 0.30 12.15 6.62
N CYS A 135 1.21 11.17 6.62
CA CYS A 135 1.16 10.04 7.55
C CYS A 135 1.92 10.41 8.84
N PRO A 136 1.25 10.66 9.98
CA PRO A 136 1.95 11.09 11.19
C PRO A 136 2.71 9.96 11.91
N ASN A 137 2.36 8.68 11.69
CA ASN A 137 2.98 7.50 12.30
C ASN A 137 2.82 6.27 11.38
N ASP A 138 3.69 5.26 11.56
CA ASP A 138 3.72 3.98 10.83
C ASP A 138 3.40 4.10 9.34
N GLN A 139 4.39 4.61 8.59
CA GLN A 139 4.35 4.68 7.14
C GLN A 139 5.31 3.68 6.51
N LYS A 140 4.86 3.05 5.44
CA LYS A 140 5.76 2.36 4.52
C LYS A 140 5.98 3.25 3.31
N THR A 141 7.22 3.67 3.18
CA THR A 141 7.68 4.62 2.17
C THR A 141 8.38 3.89 1.05
N GLU A 142 7.92 4.09 -0.18
CA GLU A 142 8.63 3.68 -1.38
C GLU A 142 9.07 4.91 -2.15
N ILE A 143 10.37 4.95 -2.50
CA ILE A 143 10.98 6.08 -3.21
C ILE A 143 11.56 5.55 -4.50
N PHE A 144 11.17 6.16 -5.62
CA PHE A 144 11.72 5.89 -6.93
C PHE A 144 12.48 7.12 -7.45
N PRO A 145 13.81 7.03 -7.64
CA PRO A 145 14.57 8.09 -8.26
C PRO A 145 14.36 8.08 -9.78
N ILE A 146 13.93 9.22 -10.31
CA ILE A 146 13.79 9.46 -11.75
C ILE A 146 15.03 10.25 -12.20
N PRO A 147 15.88 9.67 -13.07
CA PRO A 147 17.04 10.38 -13.59
C PRO A 147 16.59 11.54 -14.50
N SER A 148 17.09 12.75 -14.23
CA SER A 148 16.94 13.94 -15.08
C SER A 148 18.22 14.78 -14.96
N TYR A 149 18.20 16.09 -15.25
CA TYR A 149 19.31 17.01 -15.00
C TYR A 149 19.69 17.06 -13.51
N THR A 150 18.68 17.05 -12.66
CA THR A 150 18.74 16.81 -11.21
C THR A 150 17.90 15.58 -10.90
N THR A 151 18.31 14.76 -9.94
CA THR A 151 17.54 13.54 -9.59
C THR A 151 16.22 13.94 -8.96
N LEU A 152 15.12 13.61 -9.64
CA LEU A 152 13.76 13.83 -9.12
C LEU A 152 13.36 12.61 -8.31
N PHE A 153 12.88 12.79 -7.09
CA PHE A 153 12.40 11.70 -6.25
C PHE A 153 10.88 11.67 -6.29
N THR A 154 10.33 10.49 -6.54
CA THR A 154 8.89 10.22 -6.41
C THR A 154 8.71 9.30 -5.22
N ARG A 155 7.90 9.71 -4.24
CA ARG A 155 7.65 9.00 -2.99
C ARG A 155 6.16 8.69 -2.88
N LEU A 156 5.85 7.46 -2.47
CA LEU A 156 4.51 7.07 -2.04
C LEU A 156 4.59 6.45 -0.66
N ASP A 157 3.90 7.07 0.29
CA ASP A 157 3.73 6.59 1.65
C ASP A 157 2.33 6.00 1.78
N ILE A 158 2.25 4.77 2.29
CA ILE A 158 0.99 4.15 2.69
C ILE A 158 0.92 4.17 4.21
N CYS A 159 -0.09 4.84 4.77
CA CYS A 159 -0.28 4.93 6.21
C CYS A 159 -1.04 3.69 6.72
N GLY A 160 -0.65 3.12 7.87
CA GLY A 160 -1.56 2.21 8.58
C GLY A 160 -0.98 1.45 9.75
#